data_AF-A0A957XB42-F1
#
_entry.id   AF-A0A957XB42-F1
#
_cell.length_a   1.000
_cell.length_b   1.000
_cell.length_c   1.000
_cell.angle_alpha   90.00
_cell.angle_beta   90.00
_cell.angle_gamma   90.00
#
_symmetry.space_group_name_H-M   'P 1'
#
loop_
_entity.id
_entity.type
_entity.pdbx_description
1 polymer ?
#
loop_
_entity_poly.entity_id
_entity_poly.type
_entity_poly.pdbx_seq_one_letter_code
_entity_poly.pdbx_strand_id
1 'polypeptide(L)'
;MSKLIKLFVVGLTIIICTTVVPVSISANGAPIKIFLNYLPEISNYGSTEATGTALVSIGEAWVEITAEGLPQLNGELYEAWLIGGEDEEMISLGKFNANTEAQVDYFAEFEQLPEIDYRFLVITVEEDPDPDPQANNRQSLAGFFPNPELLIVSGTPTPTLPPGITPTPGSPATLPVTGNTGFGIRILSSILIVLGLLGLGIGILTKKP
;
A
#
# COMPACT_ATOMS: atom_id res chain seq x y z
N MET A 1 10.84 50.02 32.08
CA MET A 1 10.90 48.55 32.23
C MET A 1 9.64 47.80 31.78
N SER A 2 8.42 48.28 32.07
CA SER A 2 7.16 47.55 31.74
C SER A 2 6.83 47.39 30.24
N LYS A 3 7.29 48.28 29.36
CA LYS A 3 6.99 48.23 27.91
C LYS A 3 7.86 47.22 27.12
N LEU A 4 9.07 46.92 27.60
CA LEU A 4 9.99 45.99 26.91
C LEU A 4 9.58 44.52 27.12
N ILE A 5 9.02 44.19 28.29
CA ILE A 5 8.54 42.83 28.63
C ILE A 5 7.29 42.47 27.81
N LYS A 6 6.40 43.44 27.55
CA LYS A 6 5.19 43.22 26.75
C LYS A 6 5.47 42.99 25.27
N LEU A 7 6.52 43.62 24.71
CA LEU A 7 6.95 43.34 23.33
C LEU A 7 7.54 41.93 23.19
N PHE A 8 8.21 41.43 24.22
CA PHE A 8 8.82 40.10 24.20
C PHE A 8 7.76 38.98 24.27
N VAL A 9 6.69 39.17 25.03
CA VAL A 9 5.60 38.19 25.14
C VAL A 9 4.76 38.12 23.86
N VAL A 10 4.50 39.24 23.19
CA VAL A 10 3.74 39.25 21.92
C VAL A 10 4.56 38.66 20.76
N GLY A 11 5.89 38.84 20.77
CA GLY A 11 6.78 38.19 19.79
C GLY A 11 6.86 36.67 19.93
N LEU A 12 6.76 36.15 21.17
CA LEU A 12 6.85 34.71 21.44
C LEU A 12 5.58 33.94 21.05
N THR A 13 4.40 34.58 21.08
CA THR A 13 3.12 33.92 20.72
C THR A 13 2.96 33.72 19.20
N ILE A 14 3.59 34.54 18.36
CA ILE A 14 3.47 34.43 16.89
C ILE A 14 4.39 33.33 16.31
N ILE A 15 5.44 32.93 17.02
CA ILE A 15 6.42 31.94 16.52
C ILE A 15 5.93 30.48 16.70
N ILE A 16 4.89 30.23 17.51
CA ILE A 16 4.44 28.86 17.83
C ILE A 16 3.47 28.27 16.78
N CYS A 17 2.99 29.05 15.80
CA CYS A 17 1.92 28.62 14.90
C CYS A 17 2.34 28.02 13.54
N THR A 18 3.63 27.77 13.27
CA THR A 18 4.09 27.39 11.92
C THR A 18 4.85 26.07 11.80
N THR A 19 4.76 25.17 12.77
CA THR A 19 5.18 23.78 12.54
C THR A 19 4.01 22.99 11.99
N VAL A 20 3.65 23.26 10.74
CA VAL A 20 2.86 22.30 9.94
C VAL A 20 3.82 21.16 9.64
N VAL A 21 3.85 20.16 10.52
CA VAL A 21 4.50 18.89 10.21
C VAL A 21 3.72 18.31 9.04
N PRO A 22 4.35 18.07 7.88
CA PRO A 22 3.68 17.36 6.81
C PRO A 22 3.35 15.97 7.35
N VAL A 23 2.08 15.71 7.61
CA VAL A 23 1.61 14.34 7.77
C VAL A 23 1.63 13.77 6.37
N SER A 24 2.61 12.92 6.08
CA SER A 24 2.57 12.06 4.92
C SER A 24 1.35 11.16 5.09
N ILE A 25 0.25 11.55 4.46
CA ILE A 25 -0.89 10.65 4.27
C ILE A 25 -0.38 9.66 3.22
N SER A 26 0.09 8.50 3.67
CA SER A 26 0.38 7.37 2.78
C SER A 26 -0.93 7.08 2.03
N ALA A 27 -0.87 7.11 0.70
CA ALA A 27 -2.05 6.79 -0.10
C ALA A 27 -2.38 5.32 0.18
N ASN A 28 -3.59 5.03 0.68
CA ASN A 28 -4.06 3.65 0.86
C ASN A 28 -3.84 2.88 -0.45
N GLY A 29 -2.84 2.01 -0.47
CA GLY A 29 -2.51 1.20 -1.63
C GLY A 29 -3.61 0.16 -1.82
N ALA A 30 -4.17 0.07 -3.03
CA ALA A 30 -5.07 -1.03 -3.33
C ALA A 30 -4.34 -2.37 -3.13
N PRO A 31 -5.01 -3.41 -2.61
CA PRO A 31 -4.39 -4.71 -2.43
C PRO A 31 -3.85 -5.26 -3.75
N ILE A 32 -2.65 -5.84 -3.69
CA ILE A 32 -1.97 -6.44 -4.84
C ILE A 32 -2.37 -7.90 -4.92
N LYS A 33 -2.87 -8.33 -6.08
CA LYS A 33 -3.18 -9.74 -6.36
C LYS A 33 -1.97 -10.45 -6.96
N ILE A 34 -1.57 -11.55 -6.34
CA ILE A 34 -0.47 -12.42 -6.75
C ILE A 34 -1.05 -13.79 -7.05
N PHE A 35 -0.77 -14.33 -8.24
CA PHE A 35 -1.14 -15.69 -8.60
C PHE A 35 -0.05 -16.66 -8.14
N LEU A 36 -0.45 -17.66 -7.36
CA LEU A 36 0.44 -18.67 -6.79
C LEU A 36 0.33 -19.95 -7.61
N ASN A 37 1.47 -20.47 -8.05
CA ASN A 37 1.55 -21.73 -8.79
C ASN A 37 2.82 -22.47 -8.38
N TYR A 38 2.92 -23.74 -8.76
CA TYR A 38 4.20 -24.44 -8.72
C TYR A 38 5.11 -23.88 -9.82
N LEU A 39 6.19 -23.19 -9.41
CA LEU A 39 7.15 -22.60 -10.35
C LEU A 39 8.42 -23.44 -10.34
N PRO A 40 8.77 -24.20 -11.40
CA PRO A 40 9.90 -25.15 -11.37
C PRO A 40 11.28 -24.55 -11.05
N GLU A 41 11.43 -23.24 -11.18
CA GLU A 41 12.67 -22.51 -10.83
C GLU A 41 12.75 -22.14 -9.34
N ILE A 42 11.64 -22.21 -8.59
CA ILE A 42 11.51 -21.82 -7.18
C ILE A 42 10.95 -23.00 -6.37
N SER A 43 9.76 -23.46 -6.72
CA SER A 43 9.09 -24.61 -6.10
C SER A 43 9.87 -25.92 -6.33
N ASN A 44 10.06 -26.66 -5.24
CA ASN A 44 10.75 -27.95 -5.23
C ASN A 44 10.03 -29.03 -4.41
N TYR A 45 8.87 -28.70 -3.81
CA TYR A 45 8.13 -29.59 -2.92
C TYR A 45 6.62 -29.53 -3.16
N GLY A 46 5.89 -30.60 -2.84
CA GLY A 46 4.43 -30.63 -2.92
C GLY A 46 3.88 -30.87 -4.33
N SER A 47 2.61 -30.51 -4.54
CA SER A 47 1.86 -30.76 -5.77
C SER A 47 2.17 -29.74 -6.85
N THR A 48 2.52 -30.20 -8.05
CA THR A 48 2.73 -29.33 -9.23
C THR A 48 1.44 -28.75 -9.80
N GLU A 49 0.30 -29.35 -9.44
CA GLU A 49 -1.03 -28.92 -9.88
C GLU A 49 -1.71 -27.98 -8.87
N ALA A 50 -1.05 -27.71 -7.74
CA ALA A 50 -1.58 -26.78 -6.75
C ALA A 50 -1.50 -25.34 -7.28
N THR A 51 -2.56 -24.58 -7.04
CA THR A 51 -2.68 -23.19 -7.48
C THR A 51 -3.37 -22.36 -6.41
N GLY A 52 -3.18 -21.04 -6.46
CA GLY A 52 -3.80 -20.15 -5.50
C GLY A 52 -3.69 -18.69 -5.87
N THR A 53 -4.17 -17.84 -4.96
CA THR A 53 -4.07 -16.39 -5.04
C THR A 53 -3.73 -15.84 -3.66
N ALA A 54 -2.80 -14.90 -3.60
CA ALA A 54 -2.59 -14.04 -2.44
C ALA A 54 -3.04 -12.61 -2.77
N LEU A 55 -3.83 -12.01 -1.89
CA LEU A 55 -4.09 -10.58 -1.86
C LEU A 55 -3.26 -9.98 -0.73
N VAL A 56 -2.35 -9.07 -1.07
CA VAL A 56 -1.45 -8.46 -0.10
C VAL A 56 -1.68 -6.95 -0.09
N SER A 57 -2.01 -6.39 1.06
CA SER A 57 -2.06 -4.94 1.27
C SER A 57 -0.90 -4.52 2.17
N ILE A 58 0.15 -3.96 1.57
CA ILE A 58 1.32 -3.48 2.33
C ILE A 58 0.95 -2.27 3.18
N GLY A 59 0.21 -1.30 2.60
CA GLY A 59 -0.18 -0.07 3.30
C GLY A 59 -1.22 -0.27 4.41
N GLU A 60 -2.03 -1.32 4.35
CA GLU A 60 -2.98 -1.68 5.41
C GLU A 60 -2.53 -2.90 6.24
N ALA A 61 -1.33 -3.41 5.96
CA ALA A 61 -0.68 -4.50 6.68
C ALA A 61 -1.55 -5.76 6.87
N TRP A 62 -2.07 -6.32 5.78
CA TRP A 62 -2.81 -7.59 5.82
C TRP A 62 -2.57 -8.46 4.59
N VAL A 63 -2.84 -9.76 4.74
CA VAL A 63 -2.81 -10.75 3.66
C VAL A 63 -4.03 -11.68 3.70
N GLU A 64 -4.53 -12.03 2.53
CA GLU A 64 -5.50 -13.11 2.31
C GLU A 64 -4.90 -14.11 1.31
N ILE A 65 -4.90 -15.40 1.64
CA ILE A 65 -4.41 -16.47 0.77
C ILE A 65 -5.51 -17.50 0.58
N THR A 66 -5.81 -17.78 -0.69
CA THR A 66 -6.67 -18.88 -1.10
C THR A 66 -5.88 -19.82 -1.99
N ALA A 67 -6.00 -21.12 -1.78
CA ALA A 67 -5.32 -22.11 -2.62
C ALA A 67 -6.10 -23.42 -2.70
N GLU A 68 -5.87 -24.17 -3.75
CA GLU A 68 -6.43 -25.50 -3.99
C GLU A 68 -5.32 -26.47 -4.40
N GLY A 69 -5.49 -27.75 -4.04
CA GLY A 69 -4.54 -28.82 -4.37
C GLY A 69 -3.35 -28.92 -3.41
N LEU A 70 -3.33 -28.14 -2.32
CA LEU A 70 -2.36 -28.28 -1.24
C LEU A 70 -2.83 -29.36 -0.25
N PRO A 71 -2.10 -30.48 -0.06
CA PRO A 71 -2.52 -31.50 0.90
C PRO A 71 -2.47 -30.96 2.33
N GLN A 72 -3.38 -31.42 3.18
CA GLN A 72 -3.29 -31.17 4.62
C GLN A 72 -2.04 -31.85 5.18
N LEU A 73 -1.24 -31.09 5.93
CA LEU A 73 0.00 -31.54 6.55
C LEU A 73 -0.23 -32.05 7.98
N ASN A 74 0.59 -33.00 8.44
CA ASN A 74 0.55 -33.56 9.79
C ASN A 74 1.91 -33.41 10.47
N GLY A 75 1.97 -32.66 11.57
CA GLY A 75 3.23 -32.32 12.26
C GLY A 75 4.05 -31.23 11.55
N GLU A 76 3.46 -30.63 10.52
CA GLU A 76 4.05 -29.57 9.69
C GLU A 76 2.96 -28.57 9.34
N LEU A 77 3.35 -27.35 8.98
CA LEU A 77 2.48 -26.28 8.55
C LEU A 77 3.02 -25.64 7.28
N TYR A 78 2.14 -25.04 6.50
CA TYR A 78 2.55 -24.10 5.46
C TYR A 78 2.88 -22.76 6.11
N GLU A 79 3.87 -22.05 5.56
CA GLU A 79 4.16 -20.67 5.93
C GLU A 79 4.32 -19.83 4.67
N ALA A 80 3.73 -18.64 4.67
CA ALA A 80 3.87 -17.69 3.58
C ALA A 80 4.96 -16.66 3.90
N TRP A 81 5.75 -16.30 2.89
CA TRP A 81 6.87 -15.38 3.03
C TRP A 81 6.86 -14.33 1.92
N LEU A 82 7.02 -13.06 2.28
CA LEU A 82 7.36 -11.99 1.33
C LEU A 82 8.86 -11.87 1.19
N ILE A 83 9.34 -11.72 -0.04
CA ILE A 83 10.77 -11.64 -0.32
C ILE A 83 11.09 -10.34 -1.04
N GLY A 84 11.97 -9.55 -0.42
CA GLY A 84 12.44 -8.26 -0.91
C GLY A 84 13.42 -8.37 -2.08
N GLY A 85 13.68 -7.24 -2.74
CA GLY A 85 14.47 -7.19 -3.96
C GLY A 85 15.99 -7.21 -3.83
N GLU A 86 16.54 -6.50 -2.85
CA GLU A 86 17.99 -6.26 -2.73
C GLU A 86 18.67 -7.20 -1.73
N ASP A 87 18.05 -7.44 -0.58
CA ASP A 87 18.67 -8.16 0.54
C ASP A 87 18.15 -9.60 0.70
N GLU A 88 17.26 -10.06 -0.19
CA GLU A 88 16.55 -11.35 -0.09
C GLU A 88 15.88 -11.59 1.29
N GLU A 89 15.63 -10.52 2.05
CA GLU A 89 14.99 -10.62 3.36
C GLU A 89 13.61 -11.25 3.21
N MET A 90 13.39 -12.31 4.01
CA MET A 90 12.15 -13.07 4.04
C MET A 90 11.33 -12.63 5.24
N ILE A 91 10.14 -12.10 4.98
CA ILE A 91 9.20 -11.66 6.01
C ILE A 91 8.08 -12.69 6.10
N SER A 92 7.99 -13.37 7.24
CA SER A 92 6.90 -14.30 7.51
C SER A 92 5.56 -13.56 7.54
N LEU A 93 4.59 -14.13 6.84
CA LEU A 93 3.19 -13.76 6.85
C LEU A 93 2.35 -14.69 7.72
N GLY A 94 2.99 -15.62 8.44
CA GLY A 94 2.36 -16.56 9.35
C GLY A 94 2.09 -17.94 8.76
N LYS A 95 1.77 -18.86 9.69
CA LYS A 95 1.59 -20.29 9.45
C LYS A 95 0.12 -20.65 9.29
N PHE A 96 -0.16 -21.60 8.41
CA PHE A 96 -1.50 -22.12 8.13
C PHE A 96 -1.43 -23.57 7.64
N ASN A 97 -2.60 -24.19 7.44
CA ASN A 97 -2.68 -25.54 6.87
C ASN A 97 -3.88 -25.61 5.91
N ALA A 98 -3.84 -26.57 4.99
CA ALA A 98 -4.98 -26.89 4.16
C ALA A 98 -6.00 -27.73 4.95
N ASN A 99 -7.27 -27.65 4.53
CA ASN A 99 -8.32 -28.51 5.05
C ASN A 99 -8.27 -29.92 4.40
N THR A 100 -9.18 -30.81 4.80
CA THR A 100 -9.25 -32.19 4.28
C THR A 100 -9.61 -32.28 2.80
N GLU A 101 -10.07 -31.19 2.18
CA GLU A 101 -10.41 -31.07 0.75
C GLU A 101 -9.26 -30.46 -0.07
N ALA A 102 -8.08 -30.32 0.54
CA ALA A 102 -6.90 -29.70 -0.06
C ALA A 102 -7.10 -28.22 -0.43
N GLN A 103 -7.90 -27.50 0.36
CA GLN A 103 -8.16 -26.07 0.19
C GLN A 103 -7.56 -25.26 1.34
N VAL A 104 -7.11 -24.06 1.02
CA VAL A 104 -6.64 -23.04 1.98
C VAL A 104 -7.55 -21.82 1.85
N ASP A 105 -7.96 -21.32 3.01
CA ASP A 105 -8.54 -19.99 3.22
C ASP A 105 -7.85 -19.41 4.46
N TYR A 106 -6.93 -18.48 4.24
CA TYR A 106 -6.06 -17.91 5.26
C TYR A 106 -6.11 -16.40 5.22
N PHE A 107 -6.20 -15.78 6.40
CA PHE A 107 -6.18 -14.34 6.57
C PHE A 107 -5.31 -13.97 7.78
N ALA A 108 -4.50 -12.92 7.63
CA ALA A 108 -3.71 -12.37 8.72
C ALA A 108 -3.57 -10.85 8.60
N GLU A 109 -3.54 -10.19 9.76
CA GLU A 109 -3.27 -8.76 9.93
C GLU A 109 -1.98 -8.58 10.72
N PHE A 110 -1.26 -7.50 10.44
CA PHE A 110 0.01 -7.16 11.05
C PHE A 110 -0.04 -5.71 11.58
N GLU A 111 0.81 -5.38 12.56
CA GLU A 111 0.94 -3.99 13.01
C GLU A 111 1.50 -3.10 11.90
N GLN A 112 2.45 -3.62 11.13
CA GLN A 112 3.04 -2.99 9.96
C GLN A 112 3.71 -4.05 9.08
N LEU A 113 3.72 -3.80 7.77
CA LEU A 113 4.59 -4.48 6.82
C LEU A 113 5.62 -3.47 6.29
N PRO A 114 6.91 -3.84 6.12
CA PRO A 114 7.90 -2.96 5.53
C PRO A 114 7.49 -2.45 4.15
N GLU A 115 7.54 -1.13 3.94
CA GLU A 115 7.29 -0.51 2.63
C GLU A 115 8.55 -0.61 1.75
N ILE A 116 8.83 -1.82 1.26
CA ILE A 116 9.95 -2.13 0.36
C ILE A 116 9.46 -2.73 -0.96
N ASP A 117 10.35 -2.78 -1.95
CA ASP A 117 10.06 -3.44 -3.22
C ASP A 117 10.13 -4.96 -3.05
N TYR A 118 8.94 -5.58 -3.00
CA TYR A 118 8.79 -7.03 -2.98
C TYR A 118 8.86 -7.62 -4.38
N ARG A 119 9.55 -8.76 -4.52
CA ARG A 119 9.68 -9.44 -5.81
C ARG A 119 8.77 -10.65 -5.91
N PHE A 120 8.69 -11.47 -4.87
CA PHE A 120 7.90 -12.70 -4.89
C PHE A 120 7.36 -13.06 -3.50
N LEU A 121 6.25 -13.81 -3.51
CA LEU A 121 5.70 -14.51 -2.36
C LEU A 121 5.99 -16.00 -2.53
N VAL A 122 6.41 -16.67 -1.45
CA VAL A 122 6.64 -18.12 -1.42
C VAL A 122 5.86 -18.74 -0.29
N ILE A 123 5.29 -19.92 -0.55
CA ILE A 123 4.73 -20.81 0.47
C ILE A 123 5.72 -21.95 0.69
N THR A 124 6.20 -22.12 1.92
CA THR A 124 7.09 -23.21 2.34
C THR A 124 6.36 -24.24 3.20
N VAL A 125 7.02 -25.37 3.46
CA VAL A 125 6.57 -26.38 4.43
C VAL A 125 7.52 -26.43 5.61
N GLU A 126 6.99 -26.03 6.76
CA GLU A 126 7.71 -25.83 8.02
C GLU A 126 7.36 -26.91 9.04
N GLU A 127 8.32 -27.25 9.89
CA GLU A 127 8.08 -28.15 11.03
C GLU A 127 7.22 -27.44 12.09
N ASP A 128 6.42 -28.21 12.83
CA ASP A 128 5.68 -27.71 14.00
C ASP A 128 5.80 -28.71 15.19
N PRO A 129 6.52 -28.36 16.27
CA PRO A 129 7.12 -27.06 16.57
C PRO A 129 8.37 -26.78 15.74
N ASP A 130 8.56 -25.51 15.39
CA ASP A 130 9.63 -25.06 14.51
C ASP A 130 10.94 -24.81 15.27
N PRO A 131 12.04 -25.50 14.93
CA PRO A 131 13.34 -25.28 15.55
C PRO A 131 14.10 -24.06 14.99
N ASP A 132 13.73 -23.51 13.83
CA ASP A 132 14.47 -22.45 13.15
C ASP A 132 13.50 -21.39 12.56
N PRO A 133 13.56 -20.11 12.97
CA PRO A 133 12.66 -19.09 12.45
C PRO A 133 12.90 -18.70 10.98
N GLN A 134 13.88 -19.29 10.30
CA GLN A 134 14.13 -19.06 8.88
C GLN A 134 13.28 -19.98 8.00
N ALA A 135 12.90 -19.49 6.82
CA ALA A 135 12.15 -20.28 5.85
C ALA A 135 12.91 -21.55 5.45
N ASN A 136 12.21 -22.69 5.52
CA ASN A 136 12.74 -23.97 5.13
C ASN A 136 12.93 -24.06 3.60
N ASN A 137 13.83 -24.94 3.18
CA ASN A 137 14.14 -25.15 1.77
C ASN A 137 13.03 -25.88 0.99
N ARG A 138 11.99 -26.36 1.66
CA ARG A 138 10.82 -27.00 1.02
C ARG A 138 9.82 -25.97 0.54
N GLN A 139 10.00 -25.52 -0.70
CA GLN A 139 9.18 -24.48 -1.32
C GLN A 139 8.07 -25.12 -2.16
N SER A 140 6.81 -24.83 -1.83
CA SER A 140 5.65 -25.46 -2.46
C SER A 140 5.06 -24.62 -3.60
N LEU A 141 4.60 -23.41 -3.29
CA LEU A 141 4.04 -22.49 -4.28
C LEU A 141 4.80 -21.17 -4.24
N ALA A 142 4.85 -20.50 -5.37
CA ALA A 142 5.40 -19.16 -5.46
C ALA A 142 4.63 -18.31 -6.46
N GLY A 143 4.75 -17.00 -6.32
CA GLY A 143 4.16 -16.02 -7.24
C GLY A 143 4.95 -14.73 -7.24
N PHE A 144 4.98 -14.05 -8.39
CA PHE A 144 5.69 -12.79 -8.55
C PHE A 144 4.76 -11.61 -8.30
N PHE A 145 5.29 -10.57 -7.65
CA PHE A 145 4.61 -9.28 -7.64
C PHE A 145 4.54 -8.72 -9.07
N PRO A 146 3.39 -8.15 -9.48
CA PRO A 146 3.27 -7.54 -10.80
C PRO A 146 4.23 -6.35 -10.88
N ASN A 147 5.12 -6.33 -11.88
CA ASN A 147 5.96 -5.17 -12.14
C ASN A 147 5.12 -4.07 -12.82
N PRO A 148 4.89 -2.92 -12.17
CA PRO A 148 4.09 -1.83 -12.74
C PRO A 148 4.69 -1.25 -14.03
N GLU A 149 6.01 -1.35 -14.23
CA GLU A 149 6.68 -0.90 -15.46
C GLU A 149 6.31 -1.74 -16.68
N LEU A 150 5.94 -3.01 -16.48
CA LEU A 150 5.55 -3.93 -17.55
C LEU A 150 4.05 -3.83 -17.90
N LEU A 151 3.22 -3.26 -17.02
CA LEU A 151 1.77 -3.13 -17.24
C LEU A 151 1.43 -2.11 -18.35
N ILE A 152 2.38 -1.27 -18.76
CA ILE A 152 2.21 -0.27 -19.84
C ILE A 152 2.36 -0.90 -21.24
N VAL A 153 2.76 -2.17 -21.35
CA VAL A 153 2.94 -2.86 -22.65
C VAL A 153 1.63 -3.44 -23.20
N SER A 154 0.50 -3.35 -22.49
CA SER A 154 -0.82 -3.67 -23.05
C SER A 154 -1.46 -2.52 -23.84
N GLY A 155 -0.63 -1.66 -24.45
CA GLY A 155 -1.02 -1.03 -25.70
C GLY A 155 -1.17 -2.13 -26.74
N THR A 156 -2.41 -2.56 -26.98
CA THR A 156 -2.77 -3.57 -27.98
C THR A 156 -1.91 -3.40 -29.24
N PRO A 157 -1.16 -4.43 -29.71
CA PRO A 157 -0.62 -4.36 -31.05
C PRO A 157 -1.82 -4.18 -31.97
N THR A 158 -1.96 -2.99 -32.57
CA THR A 158 -2.95 -2.77 -33.61
C THR A 158 -2.69 -3.85 -34.65
N PRO A 159 -3.63 -4.79 -34.90
CA PRO A 159 -3.48 -5.71 -36.00
C PRO A 159 -3.30 -4.83 -37.23
N THR A 160 -2.14 -4.90 -37.88
CA THR A 160 -1.97 -4.26 -39.18
C THR A 160 -2.84 -5.06 -40.13
N LEU A 161 -4.06 -4.57 -40.32
CA LEU A 161 -5.03 -5.15 -41.20
C LEU A 161 -4.47 -5.14 -42.64
N PRO A 162 -4.70 -6.19 -43.44
CA PRO A 162 -4.33 -6.19 -44.86
C PRO A 162 -4.87 -4.95 -45.58
N PRO A 163 -4.17 -4.42 -46.60
CA PRO A 163 -4.62 -3.21 -47.31
C PRO A 163 -6.04 -3.40 -47.86
N GLY A 164 -6.99 -2.59 -47.41
CA GLY A 164 -8.35 -2.55 -47.98
C GLY A 164 -9.53 -2.67 -47.01
N ILE A 165 -9.32 -2.78 -45.70
CA ILE A 165 -10.41 -2.68 -44.72
C ILE A 165 -10.33 -1.38 -43.91
N THR A 166 -11.32 -0.52 -44.11
CA THR A 166 -11.54 0.69 -43.32
C THR A 166 -12.03 0.27 -41.93
N PRO A 167 -11.34 0.59 -40.82
CA PRO A 167 -11.90 0.38 -39.50
C PRO A 167 -13.08 1.34 -39.31
N THR A 168 -14.23 0.80 -38.91
CA THR A 168 -15.35 1.60 -38.38
C THR A 168 -14.83 2.43 -37.20
N PRO A 169 -15.08 3.75 -37.14
CA PRO A 169 -14.63 4.56 -36.01
C PRO A 169 -15.15 3.99 -34.70
N GLY A 170 -14.24 3.57 -33.82
CA GLY A 170 -14.55 3.26 -32.43
C GLY A 170 -15.04 4.51 -31.69
N SER A 171 -15.81 4.28 -30.62
CA SER A 171 -16.45 5.32 -29.83
C SER A 171 -15.49 6.48 -29.46
N PRO A 172 -15.96 7.74 -29.44
CA PRO A 172 -15.13 8.90 -29.11
C PRO A 172 -14.43 8.75 -27.75
N ALA A 173 -13.19 9.23 -27.67
CA ALA A 173 -12.42 9.29 -26.44
C ALA A 173 -13.22 10.00 -25.34
N THR A 174 -13.39 9.33 -24.19
CA THR A 174 -13.92 9.95 -22.98
C THR A 174 -12.94 11.02 -22.48
N LEU A 175 -13.42 12.26 -22.58
CA LEU A 175 -13.12 13.53 -21.92
C LEU A 175 -11.72 13.84 -21.32
N PRO A 176 -11.25 15.10 -21.45
CA PRO A 176 -9.97 15.55 -20.88
C PRO A 176 -9.96 15.52 -19.34
N VAL A 177 -8.81 15.17 -18.79
CA VAL A 177 -8.47 15.30 -17.37
C VAL A 177 -8.59 16.77 -16.95
N THR A 178 -9.69 17.13 -16.28
CA THR A 178 -9.74 18.35 -15.46
C THR A 178 -9.00 18.08 -14.15
N GLY A 179 -7.68 18.09 -14.25
CA GLY A 179 -6.74 18.05 -13.14
C GLY A 179 -5.56 18.99 -13.38
N ASN A 180 -5.74 20.02 -14.21
CA ASN A 180 -4.85 21.17 -14.26
C ASN A 180 -5.59 22.36 -13.63
N THR A 181 -5.45 22.50 -12.32
CA THR A 181 -5.56 23.82 -11.68
C THR A 181 -4.18 24.25 -11.24
N GLY A 182 -3.38 24.63 -12.24
CA GLY A 182 -2.76 25.95 -12.25
C GLY A 182 -1.87 26.28 -11.07
N PHE A 183 -0.56 26.25 -11.33
CA PHE A 183 0.30 27.32 -10.84
C PHE A 183 -0.38 28.68 -11.12
N GLY A 184 -0.81 29.35 -10.04
CA GLY A 184 -1.07 30.79 -10.04
C GLY A 184 -2.55 31.19 -9.95
N ILE A 185 -3.09 31.26 -8.73
CA ILE A 185 -3.66 32.51 -8.22
C ILE A 185 -3.20 32.71 -6.77
N ARG A 186 -2.55 33.86 -6.58
CA ARG A 186 -2.21 34.51 -5.33
C ARG A 186 -3.45 34.85 -4.50
N ILE A 187 -3.32 34.69 -3.17
CA ILE A 187 -3.89 35.53 -2.11
C ILE A 187 -5.43 35.68 -2.12
N LEU A 188 -6.09 35.21 -1.05
CA LEU A 188 -7.03 35.98 -0.21
C LEU A 188 -7.97 35.04 0.55
N SER A 189 -7.60 34.71 1.79
CA SER A 189 -8.59 34.41 2.85
C SER A 189 -7.96 34.58 4.22
N SER A 190 -7.33 35.75 4.42
CA SER A 190 -7.01 36.29 5.74
C SER A 190 -8.07 37.33 6.15
N ILE A 191 -9.37 37.01 6.00
CA ILE A 191 -10.45 37.90 6.47
C ILE A 191 -11.55 37.06 7.11
N LEU A 192 -11.28 36.57 8.32
CA LEU A 192 -12.33 36.27 9.31
C LEU A 192 -11.84 36.24 10.77
N ILE A 193 -10.55 36.44 11.04
CA ILE A 193 -10.01 36.48 12.41
C ILE A 193 -9.66 37.91 12.87
N VAL A 194 -9.53 38.89 11.96
CA VAL A 194 -9.23 40.28 12.35
C VAL A 194 -10.47 41.11 12.71
N LEU A 195 -11.67 40.77 12.21
CA LEU A 195 -12.91 41.44 12.62
C LEU A 195 -13.46 40.97 13.99
N GLY A 196 -13.05 39.79 14.47
CA GLY A 196 -13.40 39.31 15.81
C GLY A 196 -12.62 39.98 16.94
N LEU A 197 -11.43 40.53 16.66
CA LEU A 197 -10.55 41.12 17.67
C LEU A 197 -10.63 42.66 17.76
N LEU A 198 -11.27 43.35 16.82
CA LEU A 198 -11.61 44.78 16.98
C LEU A 198 -12.92 45.02 17.75
N GLY A 199 -13.81 44.02 17.85
CA GLY A 199 -15.08 44.13 18.59
C GLY A 199 -14.96 44.06 20.12
N LEU A 200 -13.85 43.53 20.65
CA LEU A 200 -13.63 43.37 22.10
C LEU A 200 -12.75 44.47 22.72
N GLY A 201 -12.20 45.40 21.92
CA GLY A 201 -11.30 46.46 22.39
C GLY A 201 -11.97 47.79 22.77
N ILE A 202 -13.19 48.06 22.31
CA ILE A 202 -13.85 49.37 22.53
C ILE A 202 -14.81 49.35 23.75
N GLY A 203 -15.21 48.16 24.23
CA GLY A 203 -16.15 48.02 25.35
C GLY A 203 -15.61 48.29 26.77
N ILE A 204 -14.29 48.50 26.94
CA ILE A 204 -13.67 48.65 28.28
C ILE A 204 -13.30 50.11 28.60
N LEU A 205 -13.56 51.08 27.70
CA LEU A 205 -13.14 52.48 27.89
C LEU A 205 -14.25 53.49 28.19
N THR A 206 -15.51 53.06 28.37
CA THR A 206 -16.60 54.00 28.74
C THR A 206 -17.45 53.47 29.89
N LYS A 207 -16.84 53.33 31.08
CA LYS A 207 -17.62 53.40 32.32
C LYS A 207 -16.80 53.99 33.48
N LYS A 208 -16.82 55.31 33.54
CA LYS A 208 -16.73 56.11 34.77
C LYS A 208 -17.63 57.33 34.59
N PRO A 209 -18.11 58.00 35.64
CA PRO A 209 -17.57 58.06 37.00
C PRO A 209 -18.10 57.00 37.98
#